data_AF-U5CTX1-F1
#
_entry.id   AF-U5CTX1-F1
#
_cell.length_a   1.000
_cell.length_b   1.000
_cell.length_c   1.000
_cell.angle_alpha   90.00
_cell.angle_beta   90.00
_cell.angle_gamma   90.00
#
_symmetry.space_group_name_H-M   'P 1'
#
loop_
_entity.id
_entity.type
_entity.pdbx_description
1 polymer ?
#
loop_
_entity_poly.entity_id
_entity_poly.type
_entity_poly.pdbx_seq_one_letter_code
_entity_poly.pdbx_strand_id
1 'polypeptide(L)'
;MDYTILIGGEAGQGIDTTANLLAKILKRHGFYVFSNSDYMSRIRGGHNFIQVRFSDKPLHSHISKNDIIFALNKETIEIHSKNLTKTGVIICDKDIPLEGIKGKALALPLLETAKELKNQKVFTTVGLGVILKYFSLDFL
;
A
#
# COMPACT_ATOMS: atom_id res chain seq x y z
N MET A 1 11.30 -9.22 -12.78
CA MET A 1 10.19 -8.47 -12.15
C MET A 1 10.68 -7.99 -10.78
N ASP A 2 10.62 -6.70 -10.47
CA ASP A 2 11.08 -6.16 -9.17
C ASP A 2 10.26 -4.90 -8.86
N TYR A 3 9.42 -4.97 -7.85
CA TYR A 3 8.45 -3.93 -7.52
C TYR A 3 8.42 -3.67 -6.03
N THR A 4 8.13 -2.42 -5.69
CA THR A 4 8.06 -1.95 -4.30
C THR A 4 6.71 -1.28 -4.03
N ILE A 5 5.96 -1.80 -3.06
CA ILE A 5 4.65 -1.32 -2.65
C ILE A 5 4.77 -0.76 -1.23
N LEU A 6 4.43 0.51 -1.04
CA LEU A 6 4.34 1.12 0.28
C LEU A 6 2.88 1.20 0.71
N ILE A 7 2.58 0.73 1.92
CA ILE A 7 1.27 0.86 2.56
C ILE A 7 1.47 1.77 3.77
N GLY A 8 0.80 2.92 3.81
CA GLY A 8 1.00 3.91 4.88
C GLY A 8 -0.31 4.49 5.39
N GLY A 9 -0.30 4.93 6.65
CA GLY A 9 -1.43 5.56 7.30
C GLY A 9 -1.23 5.76 8.80
N GLU A 10 -2.33 5.99 9.49
CA GLU A 10 -2.37 6.10 10.95
C GLU A 10 -2.40 4.74 11.64
N ALA A 11 -1.90 4.72 12.88
CA ALA A 11 -2.00 3.55 13.74
C ALA A 11 -3.47 3.06 13.86
N GLY A 12 -3.68 1.76 13.65
CA GLY A 12 -5.01 1.14 13.73
C GLY A 12 -5.78 1.06 12.40
N GLN A 13 -5.27 1.65 11.30
CA GLN A 13 -5.91 1.54 9.98
C GLN A 13 -5.69 0.20 9.26
N GLY A 14 -5.02 -0.77 9.89
CA GLY A 14 -4.81 -2.11 9.31
C GLY A 14 -3.64 -2.23 8.33
N ILE A 15 -2.63 -1.34 8.44
CA ILE A 15 -1.40 -1.35 7.62
C ILE A 15 -0.69 -2.71 7.70
N ASP A 16 -0.44 -3.20 8.92
CA ASP A 16 0.27 -4.47 9.16
C ASP A 16 -0.51 -5.67 8.61
N THR A 17 -1.80 -5.74 8.87
CA THR A 17 -2.67 -6.79 8.32
C THR A 17 -2.61 -6.83 6.80
N THR A 18 -2.68 -5.67 6.15
CA THR A 18 -2.69 -5.55 4.69
C THR A 18 -1.34 -5.94 4.09
N ALA A 19 -0.24 -5.45 4.67
CA ALA A 19 1.10 -5.78 4.22
C ALA A 19 1.42 -7.27 4.37
N ASN A 20 1.04 -7.87 5.50
CA ASN A 20 1.21 -9.31 5.74
C ASN A 20 0.39 -10.16 4.78
N LEU A 21 -0.85 -9.76 4.48
CA LEU A 21 -1.69 -10.47 3.52
C LEU A 21 -1.11 -10.37 2.09
N LEU A 22 -0.69 -9.17 1.67
CA LEU A 22 0.00 -8.96 0.41
C LEU A 22 1.26 -9.83 0.29
N ALA A 23 2.13 -9.81 1.30
CA ALA A 23 3.34 -10.60 1.32
C ALA A 23 3.06 -12.12 1.22
N LYS A 24 2.02 -12.61 1.90
CA LYS A 24 1.59 -14.02 1.80
C LYS A 24 1.10 -14.36 0.39
N ILE A 25 0.30 -13.50 -0.23
CA ILE A 25 -0.20 -13.72 -1.60
C ILE A 25 0.97 -13.75 -2.59
N LEU A 26 1.89 -12.78 -2.50
CA LEU A 26 3.08 -12.72 -3.35
C LEU A 26 3.97 -13.97 -3.20
N LYS A 27 4.19 -14.45 -1.98
CA LYS A 27 4.92 -15.71 -1.73
C LYS A 27 4.21 -16.93 -2.35
N ARG A 28 2.87 -16.99 -2.30
CA ARG A 28 2.10 -18.08 -2.93
C ARG A 28 2.22 -18.07 -4.45
N HIS A 29 2.40 -16.89 -5.06
CA HIS A 29 2.70 -16.72 -6.48
C HIS A 29 4.18 -17.00 -6.83
N GLY A 30 5.01 -17.46 -5.89
CA GLY A 30 6.40 -17.84 -6.13
C GLY A 30 7.41 -16.69 -6.09
N PHE A 31 7.00 -15.49 -5.67
CA PHE A 31 7.92 -14.36 -5.56
C PHE A 31 8.76 -14.41 -4.28
N TYR A 32 9.98 -13.90 -4.39
CA TYR A 32 10.77 -13.50 -3.23
C TYR A 32 10.20 -12.19 -2.69
N VAL A 33 10.04 -12.10 -1.37
CA VAL A 33 9.43 -10.94 -0.71
C VAL A 33 10.34 -10.44 0.41
N PHE A 34 10.58 -9.13 0.43
CA PHE A 34 11.28 -8.41 1.49
C PHE A 34 10.37 -7.30 2.03
N SER A 35 10.13 -7.29 3.34
CA SER A 35 9.31 -6.27 4.00
C SER A 35 10.16 -5.40 4.92
N ASN A 36 9.98 -4.08 4.84
CA ASN A 36 10.57 -3.12 5.75
C ASN A 36 9.47 -2.31 6.43
N SER A 37 9.43 -2.34 7.76
CA SER A 37 8.40 -1.67 8.55
C SER A 37 8.99 -0.50 9.31
N ASP A 38 8.35 0.65 9.22
CA ASP A 38 8.72 1.87 9.95
C ASP A 38 7.54 2.28 10.83
N TYR A 39 7.80 2.27 12.13
CA TYR A 39 6.82 2.56 13.16
C TYR A 39 7.38 3.67 14.06
N MET A 40 6.55 4.69 14.30
CA MET A 40 6.89 5.68 15.32
C MET A 40 6.76 5.05 16.72
N SER A 41 7.71 5.35 17.60
CA SER A 41 7.65 4.96 19.02
C SER A 41 6.60 5.80 19.76
N ARG A 42 5.31 5.60 19.44
CA ARG A 42 4.15 6.28 20.02
C ARG A 42 3.01 5.29 20.24
N ILE A 43 2.39 5.35 21.42
CA ILE A 43 1.31 4.46 21.84
C ILE A 43 0.01 4.74 21.06
N ARG A 44 -0.22 5.99 20.65
CA ARG A 44 -1.37 6.41 19.84
C ARG A 44 -0.96 7.53 18.88
N GLY A 45 -1.53 7.49 17.67
CA GLY A 45 -1.27 8.46 16.61
C GLY A 45 0.12 8.30 15.96
N GLY A 46 0.34 9.05 14.89
CA GLY A 46 1.57 9.02 14.09
C GLY A 46 1.40 8.26 12.78
N HIS A 47 2.28 8.61 11.84
CA HIS A 47 2.38 7.98 10.53
C HIS A 47 3.23 6.73 10.62
N ASN A 48 2.63 5.59 10.27
CA ASN A 48 3.35 4.32 10.14
C ASN A 48 3.29 3.88 8.68
N PHE A 49 4.30 3.13 8.24
CA PHE A 49 4.24 2.51 6.93
C PHE A 49 4.99 1.18 6.89
N ILE A 50 4.58 0.34 5.96
CA ILE A 50 5.29 -0.90 5.62
C ILE A 50 5.52 -0.88 4.13
N GLN A 51 6.77 -1.12 3.75
CA GLN A 51 7.17 -1.32 2.38
C GLN A 51 7.34 -2.81 2.10
N VAL A 52 6.70 -3.31 1.05
CA VAL A 52 6.78 -4.68 0.58
C VAL A 52 7.42 -4.66 -0.80
N ARG A 53 8.68 -5.11 -0.89
CA ARG A 53 9.39 -5.33 -2.15
C ARG A 53 9.25 -6.79 -2.54
N PHE A 54 9.00 -7.07 -3.82
CA PHE A 54 8.93 -8.43 -4.32
C PHE A 54 9.56 -8.57 -5.71
N SER A 55 10.10 -9.76 -5.98
CA SER A 55 10.80 -10.05 -7.23
C SER A 55 10.72 -11.53 -7.62
N ASP A 56 10.90 -11.80 -8.91
CA ASP A 56 11.15 -13.14 -9.46
C ASP A 56 12.58 -13.65 -9.17
N LYS A 57 13.43 -12.82 -8.56
CA LYS A 57 14.80 -13.16 -8.15
C LYS A 57 14.98 -12.93 -6.65
N PRO A 58 15.97 -13.58 -6.01
CA PRO A 58 16.29 -13.34 -4.62
C PRO A 58 16.51 -11.86 -4.29
N LEU A 59 15.94 -11.42 -3.16
CA LEU A 59 16.06 -10.06 -2.64
C LEU A 59 16.96 -10.04 -1.41
N HIS A 60 17.83 -9.04 -1.31
CA HIS A 60 18.78 -8.88 -0.19
C HIS A 60 18.58 -7.58 0.60
N SER A 61 17.73 -6.66 0.14
CA SER A 61 17.51 -5.37 0.79
C SER A 61 16.20 -4.70 0.36
N HIS A 62 15.80 -3.67 1.10
CA HIS A 62 14.77 -2.71 0.69
C HIS A 62 15.33 -1.68 -0.32
N ILE A 63 14.45 -0.93 -0.97
CA ILE A 63 14.80 0.19 -1.87
C ILE A 63 13.92 1.39 -1.51
N SER A 64 14.48 2.61 -1.55
CA SER A 64 13.73 3.81 -1.14
C SER A 64 12.61 4.22 -2.10
N LYS A 65 12.65 3.79 -3.36
CA LYS A 65 11.66 4.11 -4.40
C LYS A 65 10.45 3.19 -4.34
N ASN A 66 9.27 3.73 -4.63
CA ASN A 66 8.00 3.02 -4.59
C ASN A 66 7.34 3.01 -5.98
N ASP A 67 6.89 1.83 -6.42
CA ASP A 67 6.09 1.67 -7.64
C ASP A 67 4.60 1.85 -7.35
N ILE A 68 4.17 1.46 -6.15
CA ILE A 68 2.83 1.75 -5.64
C ILE A 68 2.95 2.39 -4.26
N ILE A 69 2.18 3.46 -4.04
CA ILE A 69 1.91 3.99 -2.70
C ILE A 69 0.42 3.77 -2.42
N PHE A 70 0.08 2.83 -1.57
CA PHE A 70 -1.26 2.68 -1.03
C PHE A 70 -1.41 3.54 0.23
N ALA A 71 -2.03 4.71 0.05
CA ALA A 71 -2.18 5.72 1.08
C ALA A 71 -3.55 5.63 1.76
N LEU A 72 -3.54 5.39 3.07
CA LEU A 72 -4.74 5.34 3.90
C LEU A 72 -5.10 6.70 4.52
N ASN A 73 -4.21 7.68 4.38
CA ASN A 73 -4.42 9.07 4.79
C ASN A 73 -3.61 10.02 3.88
N LYS A 74 -3.86 11.33 4.02
CA LYS A 74 -3.16 12.38 3.27
C LYS A 74 -1.67 12.46 3.61
N GLU A 75 -1.32 12.31 4.89
CA GLU A 75 0.06 12.39 5.38
C GLU A 75 0.99 11.38 4.66
N THR A 76 0.49 10.17 4.37
CA THR A 76 1.23 9.17 3.59
C THR A 76 1.64 9.69 2.21
N ILE A 77 0.72 10.36 1.52
CA ILE A 77 0.95 10.93 0.20
C ILE A 77 2.01 12.05 0.29
N GLU A 78 1.85 12.94 1.26
CA GLU A 78 2.74 14.09 1.45
C GLU A 78 4.18 13.64 1.74
N ILE A 79 4.35 12.62 2.58
CA ILE A 79 5.68 12.11 2.96
C ILE A 79 6.32 11.33 1.82
N HIS A 80 5.56 10.45 1.14
CA HIS A 80 6.14 9.41 0.28
C HIS A 80 6.07 9.69 -1.22
N SER A 81 5.24 10.63 -1.69
CA SER A 81 5.09 10.93 -3.13
C SER A 81 6.42 11.30 -3.82
N LYS A 82 7.35 11.95 -3.11
CA LYS A 82 8.71 12.24 -3.61
C LYS A 82 9.54 11.00 -3.98
N ASN A 83 9.20 9.86 -3.38
CA ASN A 83 9.85 8.58 -3.61
C ASN A 83 9.11 7.70 -4.63
N LEU A 84 8.00 8.17 -5.19
CA LEU A 84 7.30 7.46 -6.26
C LEU A 84 8.20 7.37 -7.51
N THR A 85 8.21 6.22 -8.18
CA THR A 85 8.89 6.06 -9.47
C THR A 85 8.17 6.85 -10.56
N LYS A 86 8.86 7.11 -11.69
CA LYS A 86 8.27 7.87 -12.81
C LYS A 86 7.00 7.21 -13.37
N THR A 87 6.94 5.89 -13.30
CA THR A 87 5.82 5.05 -13.75
C THR A 87 4.90 4.61 -12.61
N GLY A 88 5.22 5.02 -11.38
CA GLY A 88 4.49 4.60 -10.19
C GLY A 88 3.12 5.25 -10.07
N VAL A 89 2.30 4.67 -9.21
CA VAL A 89 0.93 5.12 -8.95
C VAL A 89 0.63 5.20 -7.46
N ILE A 90 -0.13 6.21 -7.08
CA ILE A 90 -0.71 6.34 -5.74
C ILE A 90 -2.11 5.75 -5.79
N ILE A 91 -2.45 4.86 -4.87
CA ILE A 91 -3.79 4.32 -4.68
C ILE A 91 -4.30 4.88 -3.35
N CYS A 92 -5.50 5.46 -3.35
CA CYS A 92 -6.08 6.04 -2.14
C CYS A 92 -7.61 6.01 -2.23
N ASP A 93 -8.27 6.28 -1.10
CA ASP A 93 -9.70 6.55 -1.10
C ASP A 93 -10.01 7.87 -1.82
N LYS A 94 -11.17 7.95 -2.48
CA LYS A 94 -11.62 9.14 -3.22
C LYS A 94 -11.81 10.38 -2.34
N ASP A 95 -12.05 10.19 -1.04
CA ASP A 95 -12.27 11.27 -0.10
C ASP A 95 -10.94 11.86 0.44
N ILE A 96 -9.79 11.28 0.07
CA ILE A 96 -8.47 11.81 0.43
C ILE A 96 -8.11 12.97 -0.53
N PRO A 97 -7.86 14.19 -0.02
CA PRO A 97 -7.51 15.33 -0.86
C PRO A 97 -6.18 15.13 -1.60
N LEU A 98 -6.15 15.48 -2.88
CA LEU A 98 -5.03 15.24 -3.80
C LEU A 98 -4.30 16.52 -4.25
N GLU A 99 -4.50 17.65 -3.55
CA GLU A 99 -3.87 18.91 -3.97
C GLU A 99 -2.33 18.82 -3.85
N GLY A 100 -1.63 19.27 -4.90
CA GLY A 100 -0.17 19.36 -4.89
C GLY A 100 0.57 18.04 -5.08
N ILE A 101 -0.12 16.94 -5.40
CA ILE A 101 0.51 15.64 -5.64
C ILE A 101 1.35 15.68 -6.93
N LYS A 102 2.56 15.12 -6.84
CA LYS A 102 3.41 14.83 -7.99
C LYS A 102 3.33 13.35 -8.34
N GLY A 103 2.62 13.01 -9.41
CA GLY A 103 2.51 11.62 -9.89
C GLY A 103 1.09 11.26 -10.32
N LYS A 104 0.92 10.00 -10.74
CA LYS A 104 -0.41 9.45 -11.05
C LYS A 104 -1.09 9.01 -9.76
N ALA A 105 -2.37 9.34 -9.60
CA ALA A 105 -3.19 8.91 -8.49
C ALA A 105 -4.46 8.21 -8.99
N LEU A 106 -4.83 7.12 -8.33
CA LEU A 106 -6.07 6.37 -8.48
C LEU A 106 -6.87 6.55 -7.19
N ALA A 107 -7.73 7.57 -7.19
CA ALA A 107 -8.72 7.81 -6.15
C ALA A 107 -9.94 6.92 -6.39
N LEU A 108 -10.22 6.00 -5.47
CA LEU A 108 -11.26 4.97 -5.62
C LEU A 108 -12.23 5.00 -4.42
N PRO A 109 -13.50 4.58 -4.59
CA PRO A 109 -14.50 4.56 -3.52
C PRO A 109 -14.27 3.38 -2.54
N LEU A 110 -13.10 3.29 -1.90
CA LEU A 110 -12.71 2.15 -1.05
C LEU A 110 -13.59 2.04 0.21
N LEU A 111 -13.78 3.17 0.91
CA LEU A 111 -14.61 3.26 2.10
C LEU A 111 -16.09 3.07 1.78
N GLU A 112 -16.56 3.62 0.66
CA GLU A 112 -17.93 3.43 0.18
C GLU A 112 -18.19 1.96 -0.14
N THR A 113 -17.29 1.30 -0.89
CA THR A 113 -17.36 -0.15 -1.15
C THR A 113 -17.39 -0.95 0.15
N ALA A 114 -16.56 -0.60 1.14
CA ALA A 114 -16.56 -1.29 2.44
C ALA A 114 -17.86 -1.07 3.25
N LYS A 115 -18.51 0.10 3.10
CA LYS A 115 -19.82 0.39 3.71
C LYS A 115 -20.92 -0.45 3.07
N GLU A 116 -20.91 -0.61 1.75
CA GLU A 116 -21.86 -1.49 1.04
C GLU A 116 -21.76 -2.94 1.51
N LEU A 117 -20.54 -3.41 1.81
CA LEU A 117 -20.27 -4.72 2.39
C LEU A 117 -20.66 -4.84 3.89
N LYS A 118 -21.25 -3.80 4.48
CA LYS A 118 -21.63 -3.71 5.90
C LYS A 118 -20.45 -3.94 6.87
N ASN A 119 -19.21 -3.72 6.41
CA ASN A 119 -18.01 -3.86 7.24
C ASN A 119 -16.94 -2.82 6.85
N GLN A 120 -16.98 -1.67 7.50
CA GLN A 120 -16.04 -0.58 7.23
C GLN A 120 -14.57 -0.96 7.47
N LYS A 121 -14.31 -1.95 8.33
CA LYS A 121 -12.94 -2.39 8.65
C LYS A 121 -12.25 -3.08 7.47
N VAL A 122 -12.97 -3.48 6.42
CA VAL A 122 -12.39 -4.16 5.25
C VAL A 122 -11.97 -3.22 4.12
N PHE A 123 -12.04 -1.89 4.30
CA PHE A 123 -11.66 -0.95 3.24
C PHE A 123 -10.21 -1.15 2.74
N THR A 124 -9.28 -1.52 3.61
CA THR A 124 -7.91 -1.87 3.19
C THR A 124 -7.83 -3.16 2.40
N THR A 125 -8.76 -4.10 2.62
CA THR A 125 -8.89 -5.33 1.83
C THR A 125 -9.43 -5.03 0.43
N VAL A 126 -10.36 -4.08 0.31
CA VAL A 126 -10.80 -3.56 -1.01
C VAL A 126 -9.60 -2.97 -1.75
N GLY A 127 -8.82 -2.12 -1.09
CA GLY A 127 -7.59 -1.56 -1.66
C GLY A 127 -6.54 -2.62 -2.02
N LEU A 128 -6.39 -3.68 -1.23
CA LEU A 128 -5.54 -4.81 -1.58
C LEU A 128 -6.01 -5.50 -2.87
N GLY A 129 -7.32 -5.66 -3.06
CA GLY A 129 -7.87 -6.19 -4.32
C GLY A 129 -7.51 -5.32 -5.52
N VAL A 130 -7.51 -3.99 -5.37
CA VAL A 130 -7.04 -3.06 -6.41
C VAL A 130 -5.56 -3.29 -6.74
N ILE A 131 -4.71 -3.44 -5.73
CA ILE A 131 -3.27 -3.69 -5.91
C ILE A 131 -3.04 -5.00 -6.66
N LEU A 132 -3.75 -6.07 -6.29
CA LEU A 132 -3.63 -7.36 -6.97
C LEU A 132 -4.08 -7.27 -8.42
N LYS A 133 -5.21 -6.58 -8.68
CA LYS A 133 -5.68 -6.33 -10.04
C LYS A 133 -4.68 -5.52 -10.87
N TYR A 134 -4.01 -4.53 -10.27
CA TYR A 134 -2.98 -3.72 -10.94
C TYR A 134 -1.83 -4.59 -11.46
N PHE A 135 -1.41 -5.61 -10.71
CA PHE A 135 -0.37 -6.56 -11.11
C PHE A 135 -0.90 -7.77 -11.88
N SER A 136 -2.20 -7.82 -12.20
CA SER A 136 -2.85 -8.99 -12.80
C SER A 136 -2.60 -10.28 -12.00
N LEU A 137 -2.61 -10.17 -10.67
CA LEU A 137 -2.49 -11.30 -9.75
C LEU A 137 -3.87 -11.72 -9.26
N ASP A 138 -4.11 -13.03 -9.22
CA ASP A 138 -5.34 -13.61 -8.72
C ASP A 138 -5.27 -13.97 -7.22
N PHE A 139 -6.43 -14.03 -6.59
CA PHE A 139 -6.60 -14.65 -5.27
C PHE A 139 -6.58 -16.16 -5.46
N LEU A 140 -5.39 -16.77 -5.35
CA LEU A 140 -5.21 -18.23 -5.41
C LEU A 140 -6.09 -18.97 -4.39
#